data_AF-A0A544T4H3-F1
#
_entry.id   AF-A0A544T4H3-F1
#
_cell.length_a   1.000
_cell.length_b   1.000
_cell.length_c   1.000
_cell.angle_alpha   90.00
_cell.angle_beta   90.00
_cell.angle_gamma   90.00
#
_symmetry.space_group_name_H-M   'P 1'
#
loop_
_entity.id
_entity.type
_entity.pdbx_description
1 polymer ?
#
loop_
_entity_poly.entity_id
_entity_poly.type
_entity_poly.pdbx_seq_one_letter_code
_entity_poly.pdbx_strand_id
1 'polypeptide(L)'
;MSTFEEVLLQYEPMISANIRKLHIYKNHELYRQAGRIALWRAWMKFDDTKGDFAPYAYRCIYGSMLDELKKEKHQEEYVDVVEDEKLLLLFEKPLVTSFVHEELENALENLTDNERELLLWIFVEGISLQQAAARVGITIPGIKKRRERLLQKLREKLIK
;
A
#
# COMPACT_ATOMS: atom_id res chain seq x y z
N MET A 1 7.72 9.48 33.68
CA MET A 1 7.46 8.22 32.94
C MET A 1 6.76 8.63 31.66
N SER A 2 7.38 8.46 30.51
CA SER A 2 6.66 8.70 29.25
C SER A 2 5.57 7.65 29.12
N THR A 3 4.33 8.07 28.92
CA THR A 3 3.26 7.12 28.66
C THR A 3 3.40 6.56 27.25
N PHE A 4 2.78 5.41 26.97
CA PHE A 4 2.85 4.86 25.62
C PHE A 4 2.22 5.80 24.59
N GLU A 5 1.23 6.60 24.98
CA GLU A 5 0.59 7.58 24.11
C GLU A 5 1.57 8.65 23.61
N GLU A 6 2.49 9.11 24.47
CA GLU A 6 3.54 10.06 24.09
C GLU A 6 4.53 9.44 23.10
N VAL A 7 4.95 8.19 23.37
CA VAL A 7 5.83 7.42 22.48
C VAL A 7 5.15 7.17 21.15
N LEU A 8 3.87 6.79 21.17
CA LEU A 8 3.09 6.57 19.98
C LEU A 8 3.02 7.84 19.13
N LEU A 9 2.70 8.98 19.74
CA LEU A 9 2.62 10.26 19.04
C LEU A 9 3.96 10.67 18.42
N GLN A 10 5.07 10.41 19.12
CA GLN A 10 6.42 10.67 18.61
C GLN A 10 6.79 9.80 17.41
N TYR A 11 6.36 8.52 17.39
CA TYR A 11 6.78 7.54 16.38
C TYR A 11 5.71 7.26 15.29
N GLU A 12 4.52 7.83 15.38
CA GLU A 12 3.48 7.75 14.34
C GLU A 12 3.97 8.20 12.94
N PRO A 13 4.81 9.24 12.80
CA PRO A 13 5.42 9.59 11.51
C PRO A 13 6.28 8.47 10.92
N MET A 14 6.92 7.65 11.77
CA MET A 14 7.73 6.50 11.35
C MET A 14 6.83 5.38 10.79
N ILE A 15 5.67 5.13 11.39
CA ILE A 15 4.65 4.20 10.87
C ILE A 15 4.19 4.68 9.48
N SER A 16 3.86 5.96 9.36
CA SER A 16 3.45 6.56 8.07
C SER A 16 4.57 6.52 7.01
N ALA A 17 5.82 6.67 7.41
CA ALA A 17 6.97 6.53 6.51
C ALA A 17 7.14 5.08 6.03
N ASN A 18 6.94 4.09 6.89
CA ASN A 18 7.02 2.67 6.51
C ASN A 18 5.90 2.27 5.55
N ILE A 19 4.67 2.77 5.72
CA ILE A 19 3.57 2.57 4.76
C ILE A 19 3.99 3.01 3.35
N ARG A 20 4.54 4.23 3.23
CA ARG A 20 5.04 4.76 1.95
C ARG A 20 6.20 3.93 1.41
N LYS A 21 7.17 3.57 2.26
CA LYS A 21 8.36 2.80 1.87
C LYS A 21 8.02 1.40 1.36
N LEU A 22 7.03 0.76 1.98
CA LEU A 22 6.54 -0.56 1.60
C LEU A 22 5.56 -0.52 0.42
N HIS A 23 5.24 0.68 -0.11
CA HIS A 23 4.27 0.87 -1.20
C HIS A 23 2.90 0.28 -0.87
N ILE A 24 2.52 0.29 0.41
CA ILE A 24 1.19 -0.14 0.85
C ILE A 24 0.17 0.89 0.34
N TYR A 25 -0.79 0.44 -0.46
CA TYR A 25 -1.79 1.28 -1.12
C TYR A 25 -3.24 0.94 -0.74
N LYS A 26 -3.46 -0.17 -0.04
CA LYS A 26 -4.76 -0.64 0.46
C LYS A 26 -4.67 -0.98 1.95
N ASN A 27 -5.82 -1.09 2.60
CA ASN A 27 -5.92 -1.52 4.01
C ASN A 27 -5.02 -0.72 4.98
N HIS A 28 -4.84 0.58 4.74
CA HIS A 28 -3.92 1.42 5.51
C HIS A 28 -4.12 1.35 7.02
N GLU A 29 -5.36 1.24 7.49
CA GLU A 29 -5.67 1.16 8.93
C GLU A 29 -5.13 -0.13 9.55
N LEU A 30 -5.24 -1.27 8.85
CA LEU A 30 -4.67 -2.54 9.28
C LEU A 30 -3.16 -2.43 9.48
N TYR A 31 -2.47 -1.86 8.49
CA TYR A 31 -1.02 -1.67 8.55
C TYR A 31 -0.58 -0.67 9.62
N ARG A 32 -1.33 0.43 9.81
CA ARG A 32 -1.11 1.35 10.93
C ARG A 32 -1.23 0.62 12.25
N GLN A 33 -2.29 -0.15 12.44
CA GLN A 33 -2.52 -0.91 13.67
C GLN A 33 -1.40 -1.94 13.92
N ALA A 34 -0.98 -2.67 12.88
CA ALA A 34 0.15 -3.59 12.97
C ALA A 34 1.44 -2.87 13.42
N GLY A 35 1.71 -1.69 12.84
CA GLY A 35 2.82 -0.82 13.26
C GLY A 35 2.72 -0.35 14.71
N ARG A 36 1.55 0.11 15.15
CA ARG A 36 1.31 0.57 16.54
C ARG A 36 1.49 -0.56 17.55
N ILE A 37 0.97 -1.76 17.24
CA ILE A 37 1.16 -2.96 18.07
C ILE A 37 2.63 -3.34 18.15
N ALA A 38 3.36 -3.29 17.03
CA ALA A 38 4.79 -3.57 17.02
C ALA A 38 5.60 -2.54 17.81
N LEU A 39 5.25 -1.26 17.71
CA LEU A 39 5.85 -0.19 18.52
C LEU A 39 5.60 -0.42 20.01
N TRP A 40 4.37 -0.77 20.40
CA TRP A 40 4.04 -1.10 21.79
C TRP A 40 4.86 -2.27 22.32
N ARG A 41 4.97 -3.35 21.54
CA ARG A 41 5.81 -4.52 21.87
C ARG A 41 7.29 -4.14 21.97
N ALA A 42 7.77 -3.28 21.07
CA ALA A 42 9.14 -2.79 21.11
C ALA A 42 9.40 -1.97 22.37
N TRP A 43 8.49 -1.06 22.72
CA TRP A 43 8.57 -0.23 23.93
C TRP A 43 8.64 -1.08 25.20
N MET A 44 7.80 -2.11 25.31
CA MET A 44 7.81 -3.03 26.45
C MET A 44 9.07 -3.88 26.59
N LYS A 45 9.68 -4.26 25.47
CA LYS A 45 10.84 -5.18 25.44
C LYS A 45 12.17 -4.45 25.28
N PHE A 46 12.15 -3.13 25.24
CA PHE A 46 13.34 -2.34 25.00
C PHE A 46 14.29 -2.47 26.19
N ASP A 47 15.58 -2.57 25.86
CA ASP A 47 16.68 -2.72 26.78
C ASP A 47 17.73 -1.71 26.36
N ASP A 48 17.95 -0.69 27.20
CA ASP A 48 18.83 0.45 26.92
C ASP A 48 20.30 0.03 26.77
N THR A 49 20.69 -1.11 27.35
CA THR A 49 22.03 -1.68 27.22
C THR A 49 22.32 -2.20 25.82
N LYS A 50 21.28 -2.45 25.01
CA LYS A 50 21.38 -3.00 23.64
C LYS A 50 21.42 -1.94 22.54
N GLY A 51 21.40 -0.65 22.90
CA GLY A 51 21.47 0.49 21.99
C GLY A 51 20.17 1.30 21.93
N ASP A 52 20.07 2.20 20.95
CA ASP A 52 18.98 3.19 20.88
C ASP A 52 17.61 2.58 20.53
N PHE A 53 16.55 3.17 21.10
CA PHE A 53 15.18 2.74 20.86
C PHE A 53 14.72 2.96 19.42
N ALA A 54 15.07 4.09 18.78
CA ALA A 54 14.52 4.45 17.48
C ALA A 54 14.87 3.46 16.35
N PRO A 55 16.13 3.01 16.19
CA PRO A 55 16.47 1.97 15.21
C PRO A 55 15.83 0.62 15.51
N TYR A 56 15.67 0.27 16.79
CA TYR A 56 15.01 -0.96 17.21
C TYR A 56 13.50 -0.93 16.90
N ALA A 57 12.81 0.14 17.28
CA ALA A 57 11.41 0.38 16.97
C ALA A 57 11.16 0.35 15.47
N TYR A 58 12.03 0.99 14.67
CA TYR A 58 11.96 0.95 13.21
C TYR A 58 11.96 -0.48 12.67
N ARG A 59 12.90 -1.32 13.14
CA ARG A 59 12.99 -2.72 12.71
C ARG A 59 11.74 -3.51 13.08
N CYS A 60 11.21 -3.33 14.29
CA CYS A 60 9.97 -3.99 14.73
C CYS A 60 8.76 -3.58 13.88
N ILE A 61 8.55 -2.28 13.67
CA ILE A 61 7.44 -1.75 12.86
C ILE A 61 7.52 -2.22 11.42
N TYR A 62 8.71 -2.12 10.81
CA TYR A 62 8.93 -2.52 9.43
C TYR A 62 8.69 -4.03 9.25
N GLY A 63 9.21 -4.85 10.17
CA GLY A 63 9.03 -6.29 10.17
C GLY A 63 7.55 -6.69 10.29
N SER A 64 6.80 -6.08 11.21
CA SER A 64 5.38 -6.43 11.38
C SER A 64 4.54 -6.09 10.15
N MET A 65 4.81 -4.97 9.49
CA MET A 65 4.11 -4.60 8.25
C MET A 65 4.47 -5.54 7.09
N LEU A 66 5.71 -6.00 7.00
CA LEU A 66 6.12 -7.02 6.02
C LEU A 66 5.42 -8.35 6.25
N ASP A 67 5.28 -8.77 7.51
CA ASP A 67 4.59 -10.01 7.83
C ASP A 67 3.10 -9.93 7.50
N GLU A 68 2.47 -8.77 7.70
CA GLU A 68 1.08 -8.56 7.29
C GLU A 68 0.91 -8.54 5.77
N LEU A 69 1.85 -7.94 5.03
CA LEU A 69 1.89 -8.01 3.56
C LEU A 69 1.99 -9.45 3.04
N LYS A 70 2.81 -10.29 3.69
CA LYS A 70 2.93 -11.72 3.32
C LYS A 70 1.62 -12.46 3.57
N LYS A 71 0.92 -12.17 4.67
CA LYS A 71 -0.38 -12.77 4.96
C LYS A 71 -1.44 -12.34 3.97
N GLU A 72 -1.52 -11.05 3.64
CA GLU A 72 -2.49 -10.54 2.67
C GLU A 72 -2.26 -11.17 1.29
N LYS A 73 -1.00 -11.26 0.85
CA LYS A 73 -0.64 -11.97 -0.40
C LYS A 73 -1.08 -13.44 -0.37
N HIS A 74 -0.81 -14.14 0.72
CA HIS A 74 -1.25 -15.54 0.87
C HIS A 74 -2.77 -15.66 0.95
N GLN A 75 -3.50 -14.67 1.46
CA GLN A 75 -4.96 -14.72 1.43
C GLN A 75 -5.50 -14.50 0.02
N GLU A 76 -4.93 -13.56 -0.72
CA GLU A 76 -5.31 -13.27 -2.11
C GLU A 76 -5.11 -14.47 -3.02
N GLU A 77 -3.95 -15.14 -2.93
CA GLU A 77 -3.66 -16.36 -3.72
C GLU A 77 -4.64 -17.52 -3.45
N TYR A 78 -5.32 -17.55 -2.30
CA TYR A 78 -6.28 -18.61 -1.94
C TYR A 78 -7.75 -18.18 -2.10
N VAL A 79 -8.03 -16.87 -2.13
CA VAL A 79 -9.40 -16.34 -2.30
C VAL A 79 -9.84 -16.37 -3.77
N ASP A 80 -8.90 -16.40 -4.74
CA ASP A 80 -9.17 -16.58 -6.17
C ASP A 80 -10.02 -17.83 -6.51
N VAL A 81 -10.16 -18.79 -5.58
CA VAL A 81 -10.94 -20.03 -5.78
C VAL A 81 -12.43 -19.87 -5.41
N VAL A 82 -12.84 -18.77 -4.76
CA VAL A 82 -14.18 -18.60 -4.16
C VAL A 82 -14.87 -17.29 -4.59
N GLU A 83 -14.59 -16.80 -5.80
CA GLU A 83 -15.02 -15.46 -6.25
C GLU A 83 -16.54 -15.30 -6.50
N ASP A 84 -17.27 -16.36 -6.85
CA ASP A 84 -18.66 -16.23 -7.32
C ASP A 84 -19.64 -15.72 -6.25
N GLU A 85 -19.46 -16.07 -4.97
CA GLU A 85 -20.40 -15.68 -3.90
C GLU A 85 -20.13 -14.27 -3.34
N LYS A 86 -18.88 -13.78 -3.42
CA LYS A 86 -18.48 -12.46 -2.91
C LYS A 86 -18.86 -11.32 -3.85
N LEU A 87 -18.87 -11.58 -5.16
CA LEU A 87 -19.31 -10.63 -6.18
C LEU A 87 -20.73 -10.13 -5.91
N LEU A 88 -21.65 -11.03 -5.54
CA LEU A 88 -23.05 -10.67 -5.23
C LEU A 88 -23.17 -9.67 -4.07
N LEU A 89 -22.32 -9.79 -3.05
CA LEU A 89 -22.34 -8.95 -1.85
C LEU A 89 -21.71 -7.56 -2.06
N LEU A 90 -20.87 -7.41 -3.08
CA LEU A 90 -20.20 -6.16 -3.45
C LEU A 90 -21.12 -5.21 -4.21
N PHE A 91 -22.10 -5.74 -4.96
CA PHE A 91 -23.09 -4.93 -5.68
C PHE A 91 -24.10 -4.22 -4.77
N GLU A 92 -24.17 -4.52 -3.48
CA GLU A 92 -25.15 -3.95 -2.53
C GLU A 92 -24.64 -2.73 -1.71
N LYS A 93 -23.49 -2.12 -2.01
CA LYS A 93 -22.92 -1.00 -1.22
C LYS A 93 -23.20 0.41 -1.79
N PRO A 94 -23.27 1.46 -0.93
CA PRO A 94 -24.12 2.65 -1.09
C PRO A 94 -23.58 3.72 -2.04
N LEU A 95 -24.48 4.62 -2.49
CA LEU A 95 -24.31 5.78 -3.39
C LEU A 95 -23.01 6.61 -3.26
N VAL A 96 -22.32 6.59 -2.11
CA VAL A 96 -21.03 7.27 -1.92
C VAL A 96 -19.92 6.66 -2.77
N THR A 97 -19.96 5.34 -3.02
CA THR A 97 -19.03 4.66 -3.93
C THR A 97 -19.26 5.09 -5.38
N SER A 98 -20.50 5.43 -5.74
CA SER A 98 -20.88 5.86 -7.10
C SER A 98 -20.23 7.18 -7.52
N PHE A 99 -20.10 8.17 -6.62
CA PHE A 99 -19.50 9.46 -6.94
C PHE A 99 -17.98 9.38 -7.13
N VAL A 100 -17.29 8.57 -6.33
CA VAL A 100 -15.84 8.33 -6.47
C VAL A 100 -15.52 7.56 -7.76
N HIS A 101 -16.46 6.73 -8.23
CA HIS A 101 -16.31 6.02 -9.49
C HIS A 101 -16.36 6.93 -10.71
N GLU A 102 -17.21 7.95 -10.74
CA GLU A 102 -17.40 8.78 -11.94
C GLU A 102 -16.17 9.65 -12.27
N GLU A 103 -15.52 10.26 -11.25
CA GLU A 103 -14.27 11.02 -11.43
C GLU A 103 -13.09 10.11 -11.83
N LEU A 104 -13.03 8.91 -11.23
CA LEU A 104 -12.02 7.92 -11.54
C LEU A 104 -12.20 7.34 -12.94
N GLU A 105 -13.43 7.02 -13.33
CA GLU A 105 -13.77 6.54 -14.68
C GLU A 105 -13.36 7.57 -15.72
N ASN A 106 -13.75 8.83 -15.54
CA ASN A 106 -13.32 9.93 -16.41
C ASN A 106 -11.79 10.06 -16.46
N ALA A 107 -11.10 9.92 -15.32
CA ALA A 107 -9.64 9.99 -15.30
C ALA A 107 -8.97 8.82 -16.05
N LEU A 108 -9.53 7.62 -15.93
CA LEU A 108 -9.06 6.40 -16.59
C LEU A 108 -9.35 6.40 -18.10
N GLU A 109 -10.47 6.96 -18.56
CA GLU A 109 -10.79 7.15 -19.98
C GLU A 109 -9.77 8.02 -20.72
N ASN A 110 -9.16 8.97 -20.01
CA ASN A 110 -8.18 9.87 -20.58
C ASN A 110 -6.74 9.29 -20.62
N LEU A 111 -6.56 8.04 -20.20
CA LEU A 111 -5.29 7.35 -20.30
C LEU A 111 -5.09 6.80 -21.71
N THR A 112 -3.84 6.84 -22.19
CA THR A 112 -3.47 6.10 -23.40
C THR A 112 -3.55 4.59 -23.14
N ASP A 113 -3.72 3.78 -24.17
CA ASP A 113 -3.76 2.31 -24.04
C ASP A 113 -2.55 1.77 -23.26
N ASN A 114 -1.39 2.34 -23.61
CA ASN A 114 -0.11 2.13 -22.97
C ASN A 114 -0.11 2.44 -21.46
N GLU A 115 -0.77 3.51 -21.04
CA GLU A 115 -0.89 3.90 -19.64
C GLU A 115 -1.87 2.99 -18.88
N ARG A 116 -3.00 2.65 -19.52
CA ARG A 116 -4.02 1.76 -18.97
C ARG A 116 -3.48 0.35 -18.76
N GLU A 117 -2.75 -0.18 -19.74
CA GLU A 117 -2.12 -1.50 -19.66
C GLU A 117 -1.08 -1.56 -18.52
N LEU A 118 -0.29 -0.51 -18.34
CA LEU A 118 0.65 -0.40 -17.22
C LEU A 118 -0.07 -0.38 -15.85
N LEU A 119 -1.24 0.25 -15.76
CA LEU A 119 -2.08 0.22 -14.55
C LEU A 119 -2.58 -1.19 -14.26
N LEU A 120 -3.12 -1.88 -15.27
CA LEU A 120 -3.61 -3.25 -15.12
C LEU A 120 -2.50 -4.18 -14.62
N TRP A 121 -1.32 -4.11 -15.22
CA TRP A 121 -0.19 -4.95 -14.79
C TRP A 121 0.23 -4.71 -13.34
N ILE A 122 0.29 -3.46 -12.90
CA ILE A 122 0.79 -3.12 -11.57
C ILE A 122 -0.27 -3.39 -10.50
N PHE A 123 -1.53 -3.04 -10.78
CA PHE A 123 -2.58 -2.98 -9.75
C PHE A 123 -3.58 -4.12 -9.85
N VAL A 124 -3.71 -4.78 -11.00
CA VAL A 124 -4.59 -5.95 -11.19
C VAL A 124 -3.77 -7.23 -11.25
N GLU A 125 -2.80 -7.33 -12.17
CA GLU A 125 -1.98 -8.54 -12.32
C GLU A 125 -0.86 -8.65 -11.26
N GLY A 126 -0.55 -7.57 -10.53
CA GLY A 126 0.45 -7.56 -9.46
C GLY A 126 1.90 -7.81 -9.91
N ILE A 127 2.21 -7.67 -11.21
CA ILE A 127 3.57 -7.90 -11.71
C ILE A 127 4.51 -6.74 -11.39
N SER A 128 5.78 -7.06 -11.15
CA SER A 128 6.80 -6.06 -10.82
C SER A 128 7.11 -5.13 -12.00
N LEU A 129 7.64 -3.94 -11.71
CA LEU A 129 8.13 -3.03 -12.74
C LEU A 129 9.22 -3.65 -13.62
N GLN A 130 10.01 -4.58 -13.09
CA GLN A 130 11.01 -5.30 -13.89
C GLN A 130 10.35 -6.20 -14.93
N GLN A 131 9.30 -6.93 -14.54
CA GLN A 131 8.51 -7.77 -15.46
C GLN A 131 7.75 -6.91 -16.49
N ALA A 132 7.15 -5.80 -16.06
CA ALA A 132 6.50 -4.86 -16.99
C ALA A 132 7.48 -4.23 -17.99
N ALA A 133 8.70 -3.88 -17.55
CA ALA A 133 9.76 -3.39 -18.43
C ALA A 133 10.15 -4.44 -19.48
N ALA A 134 10.32 -5.69 -19.06
CA ALA A 134 10.62 -6.80 -19.96
C ALA A 134 9.49 -7.05 -20.96
N ARG A 135 8.22 -6.99 -20.52
CA ARG A 135 7.03 -7.21 -21.35
C ARG A 135 6.87 -6.16 -22.45
N VAL A 136 7.21 -4.90 -22.16
CA VAL A 136 7.15 -3.79 -23.13
C VAL A 136 8.44 -3.64 -23.95
N GLY A 137 9.53 -4.29 -23.53
CA GLY A 137 10.85 -4.15 -24.17
C GLY A 137 11.52 -2.80 -23.91
N ILE A 138 11.31 -2.20 -22.72
CA ILE A 138 11.95 -0.94 -22.32
C ILE A 138 12.82 -1.12 -21.08
N THR A 139 13.64 -0.11 -20.79
CA THR A 139 14.52 -0.14 -19.62
C THR A 139 13.75 0.04 -18.30
N ILE A 140 14.28 -0.49 -17.20
CA ILE A 140 13.70 -0.30 -15.85
C ILE A 140 13.56 1.18 -15.48
N PRO A 141 14.53 2.08 -15.76
CA PRO A 141 14.32 3.51 -15.58
C PRO A 141 13.19 4.08 -16.45
N GLY A 142 13.06 3.57 -17.68
CA GLY A 142 11.99 3.96 -18.61
C GLY A 142 10.59 3.63 -18.07
N ILE A 143 10.37 2.40 -17.60
CA ILE A 143 9.06 2.01 -17.04
C ILE A 143 8.76 2.76 -15.73
N LYS A 144 9.77 3.03 -14.90
CA LYS A 144 9.61 3.83 -13.67
C LYS A 144 9.14 5.24 -14.00
N LYS A 145 9.76 5.88 -15.00
CA LYS A 145 9.38 7.22 -15.46
C LYS A 145 7.98 7.25 -16.09
N ARG A 146 7.61 6.19 -16.82
CA ARG A 146 6.25 6.03 -17.38
C ARG A 146 5.20 5.91 -16.28
N ARG A 147 5.45 5.09 -15.25
CA ARG A 147 4.58 4.98 -14.07
C ARG A 147 4.45 6.31 -13.33
N GLU A 148 5.55 7.03 -13.13
CA GLU A 148 5.53 8.32 -12.43
C GLU A 148 4.63 9.33 -13.16
N ARG A 149 4.82 9.49 -14.47
CA ARG A 149 3.99 10.37 -15.32
C ARG A 149 2.52 9.97 -15.31
N LEU A 150 2.25 8.67 -15.39
CA LEU A 150 0.90 8.11 -15.30
C LEU A 150 0.21 8.48 -13.98
N LEU A 151 0.88 8.26 -12.85
CA LEU A 151 0.32 8.58 -11.53
C LEU A 151 0.17 10.08 -11.31
N GLN A 152 1.08 10.90 -11.86
CA GLN A 152 0.94 12.35 -11.84
C GLN A 152 -0.31 12.81 -12.61
N LYS A 153 -0.49 12.30 -13.83
CA LYS A 153 -1.66 12.60 -14.67
C LYS A 153 -2.98 12.23 -13.99
N LEU A 154 -3.02 11.10 -13.28
CA LEU A 154 -4.19 10.72 -12.48
C LEU A 154 -4.43 11.67 -11.31
N ARG A 155 -3.39 12.06 -10.56
CA ARG A 155 -3.51 13.01 -9.45
C ARG A 155 -4.02 14.37 -9.89
N GLU A 156 -3.53 14.91 -11.00
CA GLU A 156 -3.96 16.19 -11.54
C GLU A 156 -5.44 16.19 -11.96
N LYS A 157 -5.98 15.03 -12.33
CA LYS A 157 -7.38 14.86 -12.72
C LYS A 157 -8.32 14.60 -11.54
N LEU A 158 -7.84 13.94 -10.49
CA LEU A 158 -8.62 13.54 -9.31
C LEU A 158 -8.64 14.58 -8.18
N ILE A 159 -7.80 15.61 -8.24
CA ILE A 159 -7.72 16.68 -7.21
C ILE A 159 -8.28 18.00 -7.76
N LYS A 160 -9.16 17.94 -8.77
CA LYS A 160 -9.79 19.12 -9.36
C LYS A 160 -11.07 19.51 -8.64
#